data_AF-A0A926F9T0-F1
#
_entry.id   AF-A0A926F9T0-F1
#
_cell.length_a   1.000
_cell.length_b   1.000
_cell.length_c   1.000
_cell.angle_alpha   90.00
_cell.angle_beta   90.00
_cell.angle_gamma   90.00
#
_symmetry.space_group_name_H-M   'P 1'
#
loop_
_entity.id
_entity.type
_entity.pdbx_description
1 polymer ?
#
loop_
_entity_poly.entity_id
_entity_poly.type
_entity_poly.pdbx_seq_one_letter_code
_entity_poly.pdbx_strand_id
1 'polypeptide(L)'
;MDIRFYQIENKYIDYLSPHAPHLFHNKQAGQQNERKYIGIVLQVNGFDYFAPLSSFKPKHNKMSEMIDFIKIKKYAVINLNNMFPVPLSECFYVDISKEKDEHYRALLLSEYRYIKSIQEKIRKNASNVYKHKIEHGNSTGLAKRCNDFILLEGLCREYKK
;
A
#
# COMPACT_ATOMS: atom_id res chain seq x y z
N MET A 1 10.59 4.75 -13.28
CA MET A 1 9.11 4.76 -13.27
C MET A 1 8.63 5.59 -12.08
N ASP A 2 7.56 6.36 -12.16
CA ASP A 2 7.06 7.14 -11.01
C ASP A 2 6.04 6.33 -10.19
N ILE A 3 6.03 6.49 -8.86
CA ILE A 3 4.94 5.97 -8.02
C ILE A 3 3.63 6.71 -8.38
N ARG A 4 2.54 5.96 -8.54
CA ARG A 4 1.20 6.47 -8.90
C ARG A 4 0.12 5.91 -7.96
N PHE A 5 -1.08 6.49 -8.04
CA PHE A 5 -2.25 6.01 -7.32
C PHE A 5 -3.04 4.98 -8.10
N TYR A 6 -3.54 3.99 -7.38
CA TYR A 6 -4.32 2.89 -7.90
C TYR A 6 -5.51 2.58 -7.00
N GLN A 7 -6.54 2.00 -7.61
CA GLN A 7 -7.54 1.18 -6.94
C GLN A 7 -7.26 -0.28 -7.27
N ILE A 8 -7.51 -1.16 -6.31
CA ILE A 8 -7.39 -2.60 -6.51
C ILE A 8 -8.79 -3.21 -6.49
N GLU A 9 -9.07 -4.17 -7.36
CA GLU A 9 -10.38 -4.82 -7.47
C GLU A 9 -10.83 -5.40 -6.11
N ASN A 10 -12.11 -5.20 -5.76
CA ASN A 10 -12.65 -5.66 -4.48
C ASN A 10 -12.52 -7.18 -4.34
N LYS A 11 -12.82 -7.92 -5.41
CA LYS A 11 -12.70 -9.39 -5.42
C LYS A 11 -11.29 -9.88 -5.10
N TYR A 12 -10.27 -9.17 -5.56
CA TYR A 12 -8.88 -9.53 -5.26
C TYR A 12 -8.50 -9.21 -3.81
N ILE A 13 -8.98 -8.07 -3.28
CA ILE A 13 -8.82 -7.74 -1.85
C ILE A 13 -9.51 -8.78 -0.97
N ASP A 14 -10.75 -9.17 -1.30
CA ASP A 14 -11.52 -10.17 -0.58
C ASP A 14 -10.83 -11.54 -0.60
N TYR A 15 -10.25 -11.92 -1.75
CA TYR A 15 -9.47 -13.14 -1.92
C TYR A 15 -8.23 -13.18 -1.03
N LEU A 16 -7.48 -12.08 -0.91
CA LEU A 16 -6.27 -12.03 -0.09
C LEU A 16 -6.53 -11.80 1.41
N SER A 17 -7.67 -11.17 1.76
CA SER A 17 -7.94 -10.73 3.14
C SER A 17 -7.81 -11.83 4.21
N PRO A 18 -8.26 -13.08 3.99
CA PRO A 18 -8.08 -14.17 4.95
C PRO A 18 -6.61 -14.49 5.28
N HIS A 19 -5.69 -14.16 4.37
CA HIS A 19 -4.25 -14.43 4.48
C HIS A 19 -3.43 -13.18 4.81
N ALA A 20 -4.04 -12.00 4.73
CA ALA A 20 -3.44 -10.71 5.03
C ALA A 20 -4.33 -9.95 6.03
N PRO A 21 -4.24 -10.25 7.35
CA PRO A 21 -5.17 -9.71 8.35
C PRO A 21 -5.10 -8.18 8.53
N HIS A 22 -4.07 -7.53 7.99
CA HIS A 22 -3.91 -6.08 7.98
C HIS A 22 -4.22 -5.43 6.63
N LEU A 23 -4.65 -6.23 5.65
CA LEU A 23 -5.23 -5.75 4.39
C LEU A 23 -6.72 -5.49 4.60
N PHE A 24 -7.05 -4.21 4.79
CA PHE A 24 -8.44 -3.79 4.94
C PHE A 24 -9.15 -3.74 3.59
N HIS A 25 -10.44 -4.08 3.60
CA HIS A 25 -11.36 -3.84 2.49
C HIS A 25 -11.28 -2.39 1.98
N ASN A 26 -11.52 -2.21 0.68
CA ASN A 26 -11.39 -0.91 0.01
C ASN A 26 -12.32 0.16 0.58
N LYS A 27 -13.49 -0.24 1.08
CA LYS A 27 -14.48 0.68 1.64
C LYS A 27 -15.08 0.12 2.93
N GLN A 28 -15.03 0.91 3.99
CA GLN A 28 -15.75 0.62 5.24
C GLN A 28 -17.12 1.30 5.26
N ALA A 29 -18.04 0.78 6.07
CA ALA A 29 -19.34 1.42 6.29
C ALA A 29 -19.14 2.87 6.78
N GLY A 30 -19.81 3.82 6.11
CA GLY A 30 -19.68 5.26 6.40
C GLY A 30 -18.45 5.96 5.80
N GLN A 31 -17.56 5.22 5.12
CA GLN A 31 -16.45 5.83 4.39
C GLN A 31 -16.94 6.37 3.04
N GLN A 32 -16.69 7.66 2.78
CA GLN A 32 -17.12 8.29 1.51
C GLN A 32 -16.33 7.74 0.32
N ASN A 33 -14.99 7.78 0.43
CA ASN A 33 -14.06 7.43 -0.64
C ASN A 33 -13.41 6.07 -0.43
N GLU A 34 -13.23 5.31 -1.51
CA GLU A 34 -12.47 4.06 -1.47
C GLU A 34 -10.98 4.30 -1.19
N ARG A 35 -10.35 3.29 -0.57
CA ARG A 35 -8.92 3.24 -0.32
C ARG A 35 -8.15 3.37 -1.63
N LYS A 36 -7.13 4.22 -1.60
CA LYS A 36 -6.13 4.31 -2.68
C LYS A 36 -4.88 3.55 -2.27
N TYR A 37 -4.20 3.01 -3.26
CA TYR A 37 -2.94 2.31 -3.13
C TYR A 37 -1.87 3.06 -3.90
N ILE A 38 -0.62 2.94 -3.46
CA ILE A 38 0.53 3.42 -4.23
C ILE A 38 1.23 2.24 -4.88
N GLY A 39 1.66 2.43 -6.12
CA GLY A 39 2.43 1.43 -6.84
C GLY A 39 3.17 2.01 -8.04
N ILE A 40 4.07 1.27 -8.66
CA ILE A 40 4.65 0.05 -8.12
C ILE A 40 5.73 0.45 -7.10
N VAL A 41 5.65 -0.04 -5.85
CA VAL A 41 6.59 0.31 -4.77
C VAL A 41 7.79 -0.64 -4.71
N LEU A 42 7.64 -1.85 -5.23
CA LEU A 42 8.69 -2.87 -5.33
C LEU A 42 8.38 -3.81 -6.50
N GLN A 43 9.41 -4.21 -7.24
CA GLN A 43 9.35 -5.29 -8.22
C GLN A 43 10.34 -6.37 -7.80
N VAL A 44 9.86 -7.58 -7.57
CA VAL A 44 10.67 -8.72 -7.11
C VAL A 44 10.03 -10.02 -7.55
N ASN A 45 10.83 -11.01 -7.98
CA ASN A 45 10.35 -12.33 -8.38
C ASN A 45 9.24 -12.33 -9.47
N GLY A 46 9.20 -11.29 -10.31
CA GLY A 46 8.15 -11.13 -11.32
C GLY A 46 6.82 -10.57 -10.79
N PHE A 47 6.76 -10.14 -9.52
CA PHE A 47 5.59 -9.52 -8.91
C PHE A 47 5.73 -8.01 -8.76
N ASP A 48 4.61 -7.33 -8.98
CA ASP A 48 4.46 -5.90 -8.75
C ASP A 48 3.76 -5.66 -7.41
N TYR A 49 4.44 -4.97 -6.50
CA TYR A 49 3.93 -4.67 -5.16
C TYR A 49 3.28 -3.31 -5.06
N PHE A 50 2.20 -3.27 -4.29
CA PHE A 50 1.42 -2.08 -3.98
C PHE A 50 1.31 -1.93 -2.46
N ALA A 51 1.25 -0.69 -1.97
CA ALA A 51 1.09 -0.39 -0.55
C ALA A 51 -0.18 0.45 -0.30
N PRO A 52 -0.95 0.14 0.75
CA PRO A 52 -2.17 0.89 1.06
C PRO A 52 -1.85 2.28 1.62
N LEU A 53 -2.55 3.30 1.12
CA LEU A 53 -2.64 4.59 1.78
C LEU A 53 -3.75 4.57 2.83
N SER A 54 -3.49 5.17 3.99
CA SER A 54 -4.50 5.40 5.03
C SER A 54 -4.51 6.87 5.42
N SER A 55 -5.69 7.44 5.63
CA SER A 55 -5.83 8.82 6.09
C SER A 55 -5.08 9.04 7.40
N PHE A 56 -4.51 10.23 7.56
CA PHE A 56 -3.87 10.62 8.80
C PHE A 56 -4.91 10.73 9.93
N LYS A 57 -4.60 10.16 11.10
CA LYS A 57 -5.47 10.14 12.28
C LYS A 57 -4.74 10.74 13.48
N PRO A 58 -5.45 11.23 14.52
CA PRO A 58 -4.81 11.83 15.69
C PRO A 58 -3.70 10.98 16.34
N LYS A 59 -3.88 9.66 16.38
CA LYS A 59 -2.85 8.71 16.89
C LYS A 59 -1.53 8.80 16.13
N HIS A 60 -1.53 9.13 14.84
CA HIS A 60 -0.31 9.22 14.02
C HIS A 60 0.56 10.43 14.41
N ASN A 61 0.05 11.40 15.17
CA ASN A 61 0.90 12.45 15.74
C ASN A 61 1.93 11.86 16.71
N LYS A 62 1.53 10.84 17.49
CA LYS A 62 2.37 10.20 18.52
C LYS A 62 3.22 9.04 17.99
N MET A 63 2.86 8.47 16.83
CA MET A 63 3.61 7.36 16.22
C MET A 63 4.87 7.87 15.53
N SER A 64 6.03 7.30 15.81
CA SER A 64 7.27 7.59 15.09
C SER A 64 7.27 6.96 13.71
N GLU A 65 7.93 7.60 12.74
CA GLU A 65 8.21 6.96 11.46
C GLU A 65 9.22 5.81 11.66
N MET A 66 9.02 4.74 10.90
CA MET A 66 9.91 3.58 10.84
C MET A 66 10.17 3.23 9.38
N ILE A 67 11.04 2.25 9.12
CA ILE A 67 11.30 1.82 7.75
C ILE A 67 10.03 1.36 7.03
N ASP A 68 9.09 0.75 7.76
CA ASP A 68 7.83 0.24 7.26
C ASP A 68 6.64 1.20 7.37
N PHE A 69 6.78 2.31 8.09
CA PHE A 69 5.70 3.26 8.36
C PHE A 69 6.13 4.69 8.01
N ILE A 70 5.52 5.24 6.96
CA ILE A 70 5.90 6.55 6.39
C ILE A 70 4.72 7.51 6.51
N LYS A 71 4.99 8.73 6.99
CA LYS A 71 3.98 9.80 7.05
C LYS A 71 4.02 10.65 5.78
N ILE A 72 2.84 10.89 5.20
CA ILE A 72 2.65 11.82 4.08
C ILE A 72 2.11 13.13 4.69
N LYS A 73 3.02 13.86 5.33
CA LYS A 73 2.69 15.02 6.19
C LYS A 73 1.57 14.66 7.17
N LYS A 74 0.52 15.50 7.27
CA LYS A 74 -0.72 15.25 8.01
C LYS A 74 -1.88 14.84 7.10
N TYR A 75 -1.60 14.36 5.89
CA TYR A 75 -2.62 13.93 4.92
C TYR A 75 -2.90 12.44 5.05
N ALA A 76 -1.84 11.64 4.96
CA ALA A 76 -1.93 10.18 4.95
C ALA A 76 -0.71 9.51 5.60
N VAL A 77 -0.75 8.18 5.68
CA VAL A 77 0.36 7.30 6.04
C VAL A 77 0.42 6.11 5.08
N ILE A 78 1.63 5.62 4.82
CA ILE A 78 1.90 4.39 4.06
C ILE A 78 2.37 3.33 5.03
N ASN A 79 1.78 2.13 4.93
CA ASN A 79 2.19 0.95 5.70
C ASN A 79 2.84 -0.06 4.74
N LEU A 80 4.16 -0.02 4.60
CA LEU A 80 4.92 -0.93 3.74
C LEU A 80 4.98 -2.34 4.31
N ASN A 81 4.83 -2.53 5.63
CA ASN A 81 4.65 -3.87 6.20
C ASN A 81 3.37 -4.56 5.67
N ASN A 82 2.38 -3.78 5.22
CA ASN A 82 1.12 -4.27 4.66
C ASN A 82 1.12 -4.24 3.12
N MET A 83 2.26 -4.07 2.46
CA MET A 83 2.31 -4.17 1.00
C MET A 83 2.00 -5.60 0.54
N PHE A 84 1.54 -5.74 -0.69
CA PHE A 84 1.14 -7.03 -1.25
C PHE A 84 1.30 -7.03 -2.78
N PRO A 85 1.53 -8.20 -3.38
CA PRO A 85 1.59 -8.34 -4.83
C PRO A 85 0.19 -8.23 -5.43
N VAL A 86 0.09 -7.59 -6.59
CA VAL A 86 -1.17 -7.46 -7.33
C VAL A 86 -0.93 -7.76 -8.81
N PRO A 87 -1.73 -8.64 -9.44
CA PRO A 87 -1.69 -8.80 -10.88
C PRO A 87 -2.20 -7.51 -11.56
N LEU A 88 -1.56 -7.08 -12.65
CA LEU A 88 -1.90 -5.84 -13.33
C LEU A 88 -3.37 -5.77 -13.79
N SER A 89 -4.03 -6.92 -14.02
CA SER A 89 -5.44 -7.01 -14.39
C SER A 89 -6.41 -6.58 -13.29
N GLU A 90 -5.97 -6.58 -12.02
CA GLU A 90 -6.76 -6.19 -10.86
C GLU A 90 -6.34 -4.83 -10.29
N CYS A 91 -5.50 -4.09 -11.02
CA CYS A 91 -4.97 -2.81 -10.62
C CYS A 91 -5.36 -1.70 -11.60
N PHE A 92 -6.12 -0.72 -11.10
CA PHE A 92 -6.69 0.35 -11.92
C PHE A 92 -6.06 1.69 -11.57
N TYR A 93 -5.47 2.34 -12.57
CA TYR A 93 -4.87 3.66 -12.40
C TYR A 93 -5.92 4.70 -12.01
N VAL A 94 -5.58 5.52 -11.00
CA VAL A 94 -6.42 6.63 -10.56
C VAL A 94 -5.97 7.91 -11.25
N ASP A 95 -6.79 8.36 -12.20
CA ASP A 95 -6.65 9.66 -12.83
C ASP A 95 -7.25 10.75 -11.91
N ILE A 96 -6.38 11.42 -11.15
CA ILE A 96 -6.77 12.46 -10.18
C ILE A 96 -7.51 13.62 -10.87
N SER A 97 -7.27 13.88 -12.15
CA SER A 97 -7.95 14.96 -12.88
C SER A 97 -9.46 14.72 -13.06
N LYS A 98 -9.89 13.45 -13.00
CA LYS A 98 -11.29 13.04 -13.14
C LYS A 98 -12.06 13.03 -11.82
N GLU A 99 -11.40 13.30 -10.69
CA GLU A 99 -12.07 13.42 -9.40
C GLU A 99 -13.00 14.66 -9.39
N LYS A 100 -14.26 14.43 -9.04
CA LYS A 100 -15.32 15.45 -9.07
C LYS A 100 -15.35 16.26 -7.79
N ASP A 101 -15.05 15.64 -6.65
CA ASP A 101 -14.94 16.35 -5.38
C ASP A 101 -13.64 17.17 -5.37
N GLU A 102 -13.78 18.50 -5.41
CA GLU A 102 -12.64 19.40 -5.51
C GLU A 102 -11.73 19.36 -4.28
N HIS A 103 -12.30 19.16 -3.08
CA HIS A 103 -11.54 19.05 -1.84
C HIS A 103 -10.76 17.73 -1.82
N TYR A 104 -11.40 16.63 -2.21
CA TYR A 104 -10.73 15.35 -2.29
C TYR A 104 -9.66 15.32 -3.38
N ARG A 105 -9.93 15.93 -4.55
CA ARG A 105 -8.94 16.11 -5.61
C ARG A 105 -7.72 16.90 -5.13
N ALA A 106 -7.92 18.00 -4.43
CA ALA A 106 -6.83 18.81 -3.87
C ALA A 106 -6.01 18.02 -2.83
N LEU A 107 -6.66 17.20 -2.01
CA LEU A 107 -6.00 16.28 -1.08
C LEU A 107 -5.13 15.26 -1.84
N LEU A 108 -5.69 14.56 -2.84
CA LEU A 108 -4.97 13.57 -3.65
C LEU A 108 -3.75 14.20 -4.35
N LEU A 109 -3.89 15.41 -4.92
CA LEU A 109 -2.77 16.13 -5.53
C LEU A 109 -1.67 16.46 -4.51
N SER A 110 -2.05 16.85 -3.29
CA SER A 110 -1.11 17.18 -2.22
C SER A 110 -0.35 15.95 -1.72
N GLU A 111 -1.06 14.83 -1.57
CA GLU A 111 -0.47 13.53 -1.24
C GLU A 111 0.48 13.07 -2.36
N TYR A 112 0.02 13.10 -3.62
CA TYR A 112 0.80 12.66 -4.78
C TYR A 112 2.10 13.46 -4.94
N ARG A 113 2.05 14.79 -4.84
CA ARG A 113 3.24 15.66 -4.92
C ARG A 113 4.27 15.28 -3.85
N TYR A 114 3.82 15.05 -2.61
CA TYR A 114 4.73 14.68 -1.54
C TYR A 114 5.29 13.28 -1.72
N ILE A 115 4.45 12.30 -2.08
CA ILE A 115 4.88 10.92 -2.37
C ILE A 115 5.93 10.90 -3.49
N LYS A 116 5.72 11.67 -4.57
CA LYS A 116 6.68 11.80 -5.66
C LYS A 116 8.02 12.35 -5.17
N SER A 117 8.01 13.34 -4.28
CA SER A 117 9.24 13.92 -3.72
C SER A 117 10.07 12.95 -2.88
N ILE A 118 9.45 11.90 -2.32
CA ILE A 118 10.11 10.89 -1.48
C ILE A 118 10.10 9.48 -2.09
N GLN A 119 9.81 9.34 -3.39
CA GLN A 119 9.56 8.03 -4.00
C GLN A 119 10.74 7.05 -3.91
N GLU A 120 11.97 7.55 -4.00
CA GLU A 120 13.17 6.73 -3.87
C GLU A 120 13.35 6.20 -2.44
N LYS A 121 13.00 7.00 -1.42
CA LYS A 121 12.94 6.54 -0.02
C LYS A 121 11.88 5.44 0.13
N ILE A 122 10.69 5.61 -0.46
CA ILE A 122 9.61 4.62 -0.39
C ILE A 122 10.07 3.28 -0.99
N ARG A 123 10.69 3.29 -2.19
CA ARG A 123 11.18 2.07 -2.84
C ARG A 123 12.31 1.41 -2.09
N LYS A 124 13.28 2.18 -1.62
CA LYS A 124 14.38 1.67 -0.79
C LYS A 124 13.84 1.00 0.47
N ASN A 125 12.88 1.64 1.14
CA ASN A 125 12.23 1.09 2.31
C ASN A 125 11.43 -0.18 1.98
N ALA A 126 10.67 -0.21 0.88
CA ALA A 126 9.91 -1.39 0.46
C ALA A 126 10.83 -2.59 0.21
N SER A 127 11.92 -2.39 -0.53
CA SER A 127 12.96 -3.42 -0.75
C SER A 127 13.54 -3.91 0.58
N ASN A 128 13.87 -3.01 1.51
CA ASN A 128 14.44 -3.40 2.80
C ASN A 128 13.44 -4.13 3.69
N VAL A 129 12.18 -3.70 3.73
CA VAL A 129 11.10 -4.38 4.46
C VAL A 129 10.87 -5.79 3.90
N TYR A 130 10.86 -5.93 2.58
CA TYR A 130 10.77 -7.24 1.92
C TYR A 130 11.94 -8.15 2.34
N LYS A 131 13.18 -7.70 2.12
CA LYS A 131 14.39 -8.48 2.48
C LYS A 131 14.40 -8.87 3.96
N HIS A 132 14.07 -7.92 4.84
CA HIS A 132 13.99 -8.14 6.28
C HIS A 132 12.98 -9.24 6.63
N LYS A 133 11.80 -9.23 5.99
CA LYS A 133 10.80 -10.27 6.19
C LYS A 133 11.28 -11.64 5.70
N ILE A 134 11.90 -11.71 4.53
CA ILE A 134 12.42 -12.98 3.98
C ILE A 134 13.53 -13.56 4.85
N GLU A 135 14.46 -12.72 5.32
CA GLU A 135 15.61 -13.16 6.12
C GLU A 135 15.21 -13.59 7.53
N HIS A 136 14.30 -12.85 8.17
CA HIS A 136 14.02 -13.02 9.60
C HIS A 136 12.71 -13.73 9.91
N GLY A 137 11.82 -13.95 8.93
CA GLY A 137 10.53 -14.60 9.12
C GLY A 137 9.65 -13.89 10.15
N ASN A 138 9.62 -14.39 11.38
CA ASN A 138 8.89 -13.79 12.51
C ASN A 138 9.78 -13.52 13.74
N SER A 139 11.11 -13.60 13.60
CA SER A 139 12.05 -13.49 14.73
C SER A 139 12.23 -12.06 15.25
N THR A 140 11.90 -11.03 14.45
CA THR A 140 11.94 -9.63 14.89
C THR A 140 10.55 -8.99 14.92
N GLY A 141 10.40 -7.92 15.70
CA GLY A 141 9.14 -7.17 15.77
C GLY A 141 8.71 -6.55 14.44
N LEU A 142 9.65 -6.26 13.52
CA LEU A 142 9.32 -5.82 12.16
C LEU A 142 8.86 -6.99 11.30
N ALA A 143 9.60 -8.09 11.30
CA ALA A 143 9.26 -9.25 10.48
C ALA A 143 7.88 -9.83 10.88
N LYS A 144 7.60 -9.89 12.19
CA LYS A 144 6.32 -10.40 12.73
C LYS A 144 5.09 -9.59 12.32
N ARG A 145 5.23 -8.29 12.06
CA ARG A 145 4.10 -7.40 11.68
C ARG A 145 3.98 -7.18 10.17
N CYS A 146 4.90 -7.70 9.37
CA CYS A 146 4.77 -7.70 7.91
C CYS A 146 3.78 -8.79 7.48
N ASN A 147 3.09 -8.54 6.37
CA ASN A 147 2.42 -9.60 5.61
C ASN A 147 3.39 -10.75 5.30
N ASP A 148 2.84 -11.95 5.17
CA ASP A 148 3.60 -13.08 4.63
C ASP A 148 3.74 -12.91 3.11
N PHE A 149 4.82 -12.25 2.69
CA PHE A 149 5.01 -11.91 1.28
C PHE A 149 5.09 -13.14 0.38
N ILE A 150 5.72 -14.23 0.81
CA ILE A 150 5.85 -15.46 0.01
C ILE A 150 4.50 -16.14 -0.16
N LEU A 151 3.69 -16.20 0.91
CA LEU A 151 2.33 -16.71 0.82
C LEU A 151 1.49 -15.88 -0.16
N LEU A 152 1.54 -14.55 -0.07
CA LEU A 152 0.78 -13.67 -0.95
C LEU A 152 1.25 -13.72 -2.41
N GLU A 153 2.55 -13.94 -2.66
CA GLU A 153 3.08 -14.19 -4.01
C GLU A 153 2.50 -15.47 -4.63
N GLY A 154 2.42 -16.55 -3.84
CA GLY A 154 1.77 -17.80 -4.26
C GLY A 154 0.31 -17.58 -4.64
N LEU A 155 -0.45 -16.93 -3.75
CA LEU A 155 -1.86 -16.61 -3.97
C LEU A 155 -2.07 -15.69 -5.19
N CYS A 156 -1.20 -14.69 -5.38
CA CYS A 156 -1.21 -13.79 -6.52
C CYS A 156 -1.01 -14.53 -7.84
N ARG A 157 -0.13 -15.55 -7.86
CA ARG A 157 0.11 -16.38 -9.04
C ARG A 157 -1.07 -17.31 -9.35
N GLU A 158 -1.74 -17.80 -8.31
CA GLU A 158 -2.86 -18.74 -8.43
C GLU A 158 -4.19 -18.06 -8.73
N TYR A 159 -4.28 -16.74 -8.53
CA TYR A 159 -5.51 -15.99 -8.74
C TYR A 159 -5.99 -16.10 -10.19
N LYS A 160 -7.15 -16.73 -10.38
CA LYS A 160 -7.89 -16.79 -11.64
C LYS A 160 -9.12 -15.93 -11.49
N LYS A 161 -9.25 -14.94 -12.38
CA LYS A 161 -10.36 -13.99 -12.40
C LYS A 161 -11.72 -14.66 -12.61
#